data_AF-A0A7L5BTI8-F1
#
_entry.id   AF-A0A7L5BTI8-F1
#
_cell.length_a   1.000
_cell.length_b   1.000
_cell.length_c   1.000
_cell.angle_alpha   90.00
_cell.angle_beta   90.00
_cell.angle_gamma   90.00
#
_symmetry.space_group_name_H-M   'P 1'
#
loop_
_entity.id
_entity.type
_entity.pdbx_description
1 polymer ?
#
loop_
_entity_poly.entity_id
_entity_poly.type
_entity_poly.pdbx_seq_one_letter_code
_entity_poly.pdbx_strand_id
1 'polypeptide(L)'
;MAHKKAGGSSRNGRDSAGRRLGVKKYGGEAVIPGNIILRQRGTKWWPGANVGMGKDHTIFATVEGAVKFHKGMKGRTFVSIIPSADPAAEAAE
;
A
#
# COMPACT_ATOMS: atom_id res chain seq x y z
N MET A 1 30.68 -6.67 -50.93
CA MET A 1 29.88 -6.41 -49.71
C MET A 1 28.46 -6.89 -49.97
N ALA A 2 28.05 -8.00 -49.38
CA ALA A 2 26.70 -8.52 -49.54
C ALA A 2 25.77 -7.79 -48.56
N HIS A 3 24.88 -6.96 -49.09
CA HIS A 3 23.83 -6.29 -48.34
C HIS A 3 22.86 -7.33 -47.76
N LYS A 4 23.01 -7.68 -46.49
CA LYS A 4 21.96 -8.40 -45.79
C LYS A 4 20.87 -7.41 -45.41
N LYS A 5 19.87 -7.26 -46.29
CA LYS A 5 18.63 -6.51 -46.02
C LYS A 5 17.68 -7.36 -45.17
N ALA A 6 18.18 -7.93 -44.07
CA ALA A 6 17.34 -8.62 -43.10
C ALA A 6 16.92 -7.62 -42.04
N GLY A 7 15.93 -6.78 -42.37
CA GLY A 7 15.23 -5.97 -41.38
C GLY A 7 14.38 -6.90 -40.52
N GLY A 8 14.83 -7.21 -39.31
CA GLY A 8 14.04 -8.00 -38.36
C GLY A 8 12.81 -7.22 -37.92
N SER A 9 11.62 -7.80 -38.12
CA SER A 9 10.39 -7.32 -37.49
C SER A 9 10.40 -7.73 -36.01
N SER A 10 10.27 -6.77 -35.09
CA SER A 10 10.06 -7.10 -33.68
C SER A 10 8.58 -7.43 -33.47
N ARG A 11 8.30 -8.53 -32.76
CA ARG A 11 6.95 -8.90 -32.30
C ARG A 11 6.69 -8.37 -30.88
N ASN A 12 7.25 -7.20 -30.57
CA ASN A 12 7.17 -6.60 -29.25
C ASN A 12 5.90 -5.76 -29.16
N GLY A 13 4.82 -6.36 -28.66
CA GLY A 13 3.54 -5.68 -28.43
C GLY A 13 2.71 -6.33 -27.31
N ARG A 14 3.31 -7.25 -26.55
CA ARG A 14 2.66 -7.88 -25.40
C ARG A 14 2.91 -7.02 -24.18
N ASP A 15 1.86 -6.33 -23.76
CA ASP A 15 1.80 -5.73 -22.44
C ASP A 15 0.62 -6.31 -21.66
N SER A 16 0.55 -5.94 -20.41
CA SER A 16 -0.13 -6.64 -19.35
C SER A 16 -0.98 -5.60 -18.64
N ALA A 17 -2.30 -5.82 -18.53
CA ALA A 17 -3.24 -4.79 -18.07
C ALA A 17 -2.87 -4.16 -16.71
N GLY A 18 -3.13 -2.88 -16.47
CA GLY A 18 -2.79 -2.23 -15.19
C GLY A 18 -3.47 -2.89 -13.96
N ARG A 19 -2.73 -3.09 -12.87
CA ARG A 19 -3.19 -3.82 -11.65
C ARG A 19 -3.83 -2.91 -10.60
N ARG A 20 -3.90 -1.60 -10.88
CA ARG A 20 -4.43 -0.57 -9.97
C ARG A 20 -3.77 -0.61 -8.57
N LEU A 21 -2.48 -0.93 -8.51
CA LEU A 21 -1.67 -0.84 -7.31
C LEU A 21 -1.53 0.63 -6.86
N GLY A 22 -1.07 0.84 -5.63
CA GLY A 22 -0.83 2.15 -5.05
C GLY A 22 -1.64 2.41 -3.78
N VAL A 23 -1.44 3.62 -3.26
CA VAL A 23 -2.15 4.14 -2.09
C VAL A 23 -3.62 4.38 -2.43
N LYS A 24 -4.50 4.07 -1.49
CA LYS A 24 -5.96 4.25 -1.57
C LYS A 24 -6.47 5.25 -0.55
N LYS A 25 -5.77 5.38 0.59
CA LYS A 25 -6.02 6.33 1.66
C LYS A 25 -4.73 7.06 2.00
N TYR A 26 -4.74 8.39 1.87
CA TYR A 26 -3.58 9.23 2.16
C TYR A 26 -3.51 9.60 3.64
N GLY A 27 -2.40 10.23 4.05
CA GLY A 27 -2.21 10.64 5.44
C GLY A 27 -3.25 11.65 5.89
N GLY A 28 -3.82 11.44 7.08
CA GLY A 28 -4.87 12.28 7.67
C GLY A 28 -6.29 11.87 7.27
N GLU A 29 -6.47 10.95 6.32
CA GLU A 29 -7.81 10.48 5.97
C GLU A 29 -8.39 9.55 7.04
N ALA A 30 -9.69 9.73 7.29
CA ALA A 30 -10.47 8.83 8.13
C ALA A 30 -10.65 7.46 7.45
N VAL A 31 -10.50 6.41 8.25
CA VAL A 31 -10.67 5.01 7.85
C VAL A 31 -11.44 4.26 8.92
N ILE A 32 -12.27 3.31 8.48
CA ILE A 32 -12.94 2.33 9.34
C ILE A 32 -12.18 0.99 9.27
N PRO A 33 -12.39 0.07 10.23
CA PRO A 33 -11.84 -1.28 10.15
C PRO A 33 -12.19 -1.97 8.82
N GLY A 34 -11.22 -2.68 8.24
CA GLY A 34 -11.36 -3.35 6.94
C GLY A 34 -11.06 -2.49 5.72
N ASN A 35 -10.95 -1.15 5.87
CA ASN A 35 -10.56 -0.30 4.74
C ASN A 35 -9.15 -0.63 4.25
N ILE A 36 -9.00 -0.72 2.92
CA ILE A 36 -7.70 -0.89 2.29
C ILE A 36 -7.00 0.47 2.23
N ILE A 37 -5.80 0.55 2.81
CA ILE A 37 -4.99 1.77 2.81
C ILE A 37 -4.08 1.81 1.57
N LEU A 38 -3.50 0.68 1.20
CA LEU A 38 -2.65 0.56 0.01
C LEU A 38 -2.61 -0.87 -0.54
N ARG A 39 -2.48 -0.98 -1.86
CA ARG A 39 -2.20 -2.24 -2.56
C ARG A 39 -0.81 -2.18 -3.16
N GLN A 40 0.07 -3.09 -2.79
CA GLN A 40 1.46 -3.08 -3.23
C GLN A 40 1.90 -4.45 -3.72
N ARG A 41 3.06 -4.49 -4.38
CA ARG A 41 3.78 -5.73 -4.66
C ARG A 41 5.07 -5.69 -3.86
N GLY A 42 5.28 -6.71 -3.03
CA GLY A 42 6.27 -6.66 -1.96
C GLY A 42 5.93 -5.60 -0.91
N THR A 43 6.87 -5.35 0.00
CA THR A 43 6.68 -4.45 1.15
C THR A 43 7.47 -3.16 0.99
N LYS A 44 6.98 -2.26 0.14
CA LYS A 44 7.50 -0.88 0.06
C LYS A 44 7.10 -0.09 1.31
N TRP A 45 5.85 -0.26 1.72
CA TRP A 45 5.33 0.20 3.00
C TRP A 45 5.16 -0.97 3.95
N TRP A 46 5.46 -0.74 5.21
CA TRP A 46 5.41 -1.73 6.28
C TRP A 46 4.22 -1.46 7.20
N PRO A 47 3.61 -2.50 7.79
CA PRO A 47 2.51 -2.34 8.71
C PRO A 47 3.07 -1.81 10.04
N GLY A 48 2.42 -0.77 10.57
CA GLY A 48 2.68 -0.22 11.90
C GLY A 48 1.56 -0.58 12.87
N ALA A 49 1.28 0.31 13.81
CA ALA A 49 0.20 0.12 14.77
C ALA A 49 -1.19 0.17 14.11
N ASN A 50 -2.11 -0.68 14.61
CA ASN A 50 -3.53 -0.72 14.25
C ASN A 50 -3.82 -1.00 12.75
N VAL A 51 -2.91 -1.72 12.12
CA VAL A 51 -2.93 -1.98 10.69
C VAL A 51 -2.45 -3.42 10.43
N GLY A 52 -3.16 -4.13 9.57
CA GLY A 52 -2.83 -5.50 9.18
C GLY A 52 -2.20 -5.58 7.79
N MET A 53 -1.53 -6.71 7.50
CA MET A 53 -1.00 -7.04 6.17
C MET A 53 -1.64 -8.33 5.67
N GLY A 54 -2.18 -8.29 4.45
CA GLY A 54 -2.72 -9.47 3.76
C GLY A 54 -1.64 -10.30 3.06
N LYS A 55 -2.03 -11.47 2.53
CA LYS A 55 -1.14 -12.39 1.80
C LYS A 55 -0.46 -11.75 0.58
N ASP A 56 -1.13 -10.82 -0.09
CA ASP A 56 -0.58 -10.09 -1.24
C ASP A 56 0.18 -8.82 -0.85
N HIS A 57 0.49 -8.64 0.44
CA HIS A 57 1.09 -7.44 1.04
C HIS A 57 0.22 -6.19 1.00
N THR A 58 -1.07 -6.32 0.69
CA THR A 58 -2.06 -5.25 0.88
C THR A 58 -2.13 -4.88 2.35
N ILE A 59 -2.15 -3.59 2.65
CA ILE A 59 -2.24 -3.08 4.01
C ILE A 59 -3.65 -2.54 4.26
N PHE A 60 -4.26 -2.95 5.36
CA PHE A 60 -5.65 -2.62 5.71
C PHE A 60 -5.79 -2.16 7.17
N ALA A 61 -6.81 -1.36 7.43
CA ALA A 61 -7.14 -0.83 8.75
C ALA A 61 -7.73 -1.91 9.67
N THR A 62 -7.29 -1.97 10.94
CA THR A 62 -7.95 -2.84 11.95
C THR A 62 -8.83 -2.05 12.91
N VAL A 63 -8.61 -0.74 13.04
CA VAL A 63 -9.38 0.16 13.90
C VAL A 63 -9.86 1.37 13.10
N GLU A 64 -10.84 2.08 13.65
CA GLU A 64 -11.25 3.37 13.12
C GLU A 64 -10.26 4.48 13.53
N GLY A 65 -10.00 5.43 12.62
CA GLY A 65 -9.15 6.57 12.93
C GLY A 65 -8.55 7.21 11.68
N ALA A 66 -7.43 7.93 11.86
CA ALA A 66 -6.74 8.62 10.79
C ALA A 66 -5.44 7.91 10.36
N VAL A 67 -5.19 7.81 9.05
CA VAL A 67 -3.97 7.18 8.52
C VAL A 67 -2.74 8.05 8.76
N LYS A 68 -1.65 7.47 9.25
CA LYS A 68 -0.35 8.12 9.44
C LYS A 68 0.76 7.34 8.77
N PHE A 69 1.48 8.02 7.89
CA PHE A 69 2.74 7.52 7.33
C PHE A 69 3.90 8.09 8.13
N HIS A 70 4.86 7.26 8.50
CA HIS A 70 6.06 7.71 9.19
C HIS A 70 7.27 6.87 8.78
N LYS A 71 8.47 7.44 8.92
CA LYS A 71 9.72 6.68 8.72
C LYS A 71 10.12 6.04 10.04
N GLY A 72 10.58 4.79 9.98
CA GLY A 72 11.04 4.02 11.11
C GLY A 72 12.44 3.45 10.89
N MET A 73 12.74 2.37 11.61
CA MET A 73 14.07 1.75 11.62
C MET A 73 14.55 1.38 10.21
N LYS A 74 15.85 1.58 9.95
CA LYS A 74 16.51 1.31 8.65
C LYS A 74 15.89 2.08 7.47
N GLY A 75 15.29 3.26 7.74
CA GLY A 75 14.71 4.12 6.71
C GLY A 75 13.43 3.58 6.06
N ARG A 76 12.82 2.53 6.65
CA ARG A 76 11.56 1.95 6.16
C ARG A 76 10.40 2.89 6.45
N THR A 77 9.41 2.91 5.55
CA THR A 77 8.18 3.69 5.76
C THR A 77 7.10 2.77 6.32
N PHE A 78 6.54 3.16 7.45
CA PHE A 78 5.48 2.45 8.16
C PHE A 78 4.15 3.18 8.01
N VAL A 79 3.07 2.41 8.06
CA VAL A 79 1.70 2.89 7.97
C VAL A 79 0.97 2.45 9.22
N SER A 80 0.48 3.41 9.98
CA SER A 80 -0.27 3.20 11.22
C SER A 80 -1.57 3.99 11.19
N ILE A 81 -2.54 3.59 12.00
CA ILE A 81 -3.75 4.38 12.24
C ILE A 81 -3.67 4.99 13.64
N ILE A 82 -3.93 6.29 13.71
CA ILE A 82 -4.18 7.01 14.96
C ILE A 82 -5.68 6.89 15.25
N PRO A 83 -6.11 6.17 16.31
CA PRO A 83 -7.52 6.08 16.66
C PRO A 83 -8.12 7.47 16.90
N SER A 84 -9.33 7.76 16.39
CA SER A 84 -9.96 9.08 16.60
C SER A 84 -10.78 9.17 17.88
N ALA A 85 -11.19 8.03 18.43
CA ALA A 85 -11.79 7.90 19.74
C ALA A 85 -11.16 6.65 20.36
N ASP A 86 -10.56 6.77 21.54
CA ASP A 86 -10.16 5.61 22.33
C ASP A 86 -11.44 5.03 22.96
N PRO A 87 -12.01 3.90 22.48
CA PRO A 87 -13.09 3.24 23.21
C PRO A 87 -12.64 2.73 24.59
N ALA A 88 -11.32 2.69 24.84
CA ALA A 88 -10.74 2.33 26.13
C ALA A 88 -10.71 3.47 27.15
N ALA A 89 -10.86 4.74 26.72
CA ALA A 89 -10.86 5.89 27.64
C ALA A 89 -12.23 6.13 28.27
N GLU A 90 -13.34 5.73 27.63
CA GLU A 90 -14.70 5.87 28.16
C GLU A 90 -15.14 4.72 29.09
N ALA A 91 -14.50 3.54 29.02
CA ALA A 91 -14.86 2.38 29.86
C ALA A 91 -14.21 2.40 31.26
N ALA A 92 -13.46 3.46 31.60
CA ALA A 92 -12.77 3.62 32.89
C ALA A 92 -13.34 4.78 33.74
N GLU A 93 -14.49 5.34 33.35
CA GLU A 93 -15.32 6.20 34.20
C GLU A 93 -16.51 5.42 34.79
#